data_AF-A0A843C9Q4-F1
#
_entry.id   AF-A0A843C9Q4-F1
#
_cell.length_a   1.000
_cell.length_b   1.000
_cell.length_c   1.000
_cell.angle_alpha   90.00
_cell.angle_beta   90.00
_cell.angle_gamma   90.00
#
_symmetry.space_group_name_H-M   'P 1'
#
loop_
_entity.id
_entity.type
_entity.pdbx_description
1 polymer ?
#
loop_
_entity_poly.entity_id
_entity_poly.type
_entity_poly.pdbx_seq_one_letter_code
_entity_poly.pdbx_strand_id
1 'polypeptide(L)'
;MSEEAWSEVQESLGKIGKQWELGESVWRIWGCILFKSCPVSQKEIEEGTGYSSGVVSISLKKLKMANMIKGIIMGGDTRYFVNTSLTDAFGTFSKLFFEDNIKPVIALLSENLDKIEDAKVKKALCELINECKKLNPVVLALSKIIEDINTSAITGEEMREGNGIVDFTGTFRNSIADIKYGSKVVFTGSVAVCTPFIELLAYTVRDRGFEMLYVPRADANEARRIKEIENIGYSVVDEKADPKKPDAVVVLGGLAMPKFGCEPEDVTRLIEDISGEKKPKVIGVGFMNTFERAGWDKKLKFDTMIDTTMEGVAK
;
A
#
# COMPACT_ATOMS: atom_id res chain seq x y z
N MET A 1 1.85 12.03 16.89
CA MET A 1 3.16 11.82 17.51
C MET A 1 3.42 12.94 18.51
N SER A 2 4.14 12.69 19.60
CA SER A 2 4.64 13.76 20.48
C SER A 2 5.72 14.57 19.76
N GLU A 3 5.92 15.84 20.15
CA GLU A 3 6.95 16.71 19.56
C GLU A 3 8.38 16.18 19.78
N GLU A 4 8.61 15.49 20.89
CA GLU A 4 9.90 14.86 21.21
C GLU A 4 10.21 13.70 20.27
N ALA A 5 9.24 12.81 20.05
CA ALA A 5 9.37 11.70 19.10
C ALA A 5 9.52 12.19 17.64
N TRP A 6 8.92 13.34 17.31
CA TRP A 6 9.09 14.00 16.02
C TRP A 6 10.53 14.47 15.79
N SER A 7 11.12 15.13 16.78
CA SER A 7 12.49 15.65 16.71
C SER A 7 13.52 14.53 16.55
N GLU A 8 13.39 13.44 17.32
CA GLU A 8 14.30 12.27 17.27
C GLU A 8 14.28 11.57 15.90
N VAL A 9 13.09 11.42 15.31
CA VAL A 9 12.94 10.82 13.96
C VAL A 9 13.56 11.73 12.90
N GLN A 10 13.33 13.04 12.97
CA GLN A 10 13.93 13.98 12.02
C GLN A 10 15.47 14.04 12.14
N GLU A 11 16.01 13.97 13.35
CA GLU A 11 17.46 13.92 13.57
C GLU A 11 18.07 12.64 12.97
N SER A 12 17.38 11.50 13.16
CA SER A 12 17.81 10.21 12.62
C SER A 12 17.77 10.18 11.09
N LEU A 13 16.70 10.71 10.48
CA LEU A 13 16.60 10.88 9.02
C LEU A 13 17.67 11.84 8.48
N GLY A 14 17.96 12.92 9.21
CA GLY A 14 19.05 13.85 8.88
C GLY A 14 20.43 13.19 8.88
N LYS A 15 20.69 12.27 9.82
CA LYS A 15 21.94 11.48 9.88
C LYS A 15 22.08 10.52 8.69
N ILE A 16 21.01 9.82 8.32
CA ILE A 16 20.96 8.97 7.11
C ILE A 16 21.24 9.83 5.87
N GLY A 17 20.67 11.02 5.81
CA GLY A 17 20.84 11.95 4.71
C GLY A 17 22.26 12.49 4.50
N LYS A 18 23.07 12.56 5.57
CA LYS A 18 24.50 12.89 5.47
C LYS A 18 25.31 11.79 4.79
N GLN A 19 24.88 10.52 4.91
CA GLN A 19 25.58 9.37 4.33
C GLN A 19 25.24 9.14 2.86
N TRP A 20 24.14 9.71 2.36
CA TRP A 20 23.67 9.58 0.98
C TRP A 20 23.97 10.80 0.09
N GLU A 21 24.81 11.74 0.55
CA GLU A 21 25.20 13.00 -0.14
C GLU A 21 24.05 13.94 -0.60
N LEU A 22 22.78 13.59 -0.39
CA LEU A 22 21.63 14.43 -0.74
C LEU A 22 21.52 15.68 0.16
N GLY A 23 22.02 15.58 1.40
CA GLY A 23 22.10 16.67 2.37
C GLY A 23 21.02 16.62 3.45
N GLU A 24 21.34 17.10 4.65
CA GLU A 24 20.47 17.01 5.84
C GLU A 24 19.10 17.68 5.64
N SER A 25 19.07 18.84 4.97
CA SER A 25 17.83 19.57 4.70
C SER A 25 16.86 18.79 3.80
N VAL A 26 17.39 18.01 2.84
CA VAL A 26 16.60 17.21 1.90
C VAL A 26 15.80 16.14 2.64
N TRP A 27 16.45 15.45 3.59
CA TRP A 27 15.82 14.38 4.36
C TRP A 27 14.89 14.86 5.46
N ARG A 28 15.20 16.00 6.10
CA ARG A 28 14.28 16.64 7.06
C ARG A 28 13.00 17.11 6.36
N ILE A 29 13.11 17.66 5.15
CA ILE A 29 11.94 18.05 4.34
C ILE A 29 11.15 16.82 3.88
N TRP A 30 11.82 15.77 3.43
CA TRP A 30 11.13 14.51 3.08
C TRP A 30 10.36 13.94 4.28
N GLY A 31 10.98 13.91 5.46
CA GLY A 31 10.32 13.54 6.71
C GLY A 31 9.12 14.44 7.03
N CYS A 32 9.24 15.77 6.85
CA CYS A 32 8.12 16.70 7.01
C CYS A 32 6.89 16.31 6.17
N ILE A 33 7.11 15.87 4.92
CA ILE A 33 6.06 15.46 3.99
C ILE A 33 5.51 14.07 4.37
N LEU A 34 6.38 13.12 4.75
CA LEU A 34 6.02 11.72 5.06
C LEU A 34 4.93 11.62 6.14
N PHE A 35 5.03 12.44 7.17
CA PHE A 35 4.15 12.36 8.34
C PHE A 35 2.91 13.25 8.24
N LYS A 36 2.62 13.78 7.05
CA LYS A 36 1.41 14.55 6.77
C LYS A 36 0.39 13.65 6.08
N SER A 37 -0.81 13.60 6.64
CA SER A 37 -1.92 12.78 6.13
C SER A 37 -2.47 13.25 4.77
N CYS A 38 -2.11 14.45 4.32
CA CYS A 38 -2.54 15.03 3.06
C CYS A 38 -1.34 15.67 2.33
N PRO A 39 -1.42 15.83 0.99
CA PRO A 39 -0.41 16.55 0.22
C PRO A 39 -0.18 17.97 0.76
N VAL A 40 1.08 18.32 0.97
CA VAL A 40 1.49 19.58 1.61
C VAL A 40 2.06 20.58 0.62
N SER A 41 1.75 21.86 0.82
CA SER A 41 2.34 22.97 0.08
C SER A 41 3.76 23.27 0.53
N GLN A 42 4.50 24.04 -0.29
CA GLN A 42 5.84 24.50 0.08
C GLN A 42 5.83 25.33 1.38
N LYS A 43 4.81 26.17 1.57
CA LYS A 43 4.68 27.03 2.76
C LYS A 43 4.49 26.21 4.03
N GLU A 44 3.67 25.16 4.00
CA GLU A 44 3.48 24.26 5.13
C GLU A 44 4.77 23.50 5.50
N ILE A 45 5.63 23.22 4.51
CA ILE A 45 6.95 22.61 4.73
C ILE A 45 7.91 23.63 5.35
N GLU A 46 7.91 24.88 4.89
CA GLU A 46 8.71 25.97 5.48
C GLU A 46 8.35 26.16 6.96
N GLU A 47 7.05 26.25 7.27
CA GLU A 47 6.55 26.36 8.64
C GLU A 47 6.91 25.12 9.48
N GLY A 48 6.77 23.91 8.93
CA GLY A 48 7.01 22.65 9.63
C GLY A 48 8.49 22.28 9.82
N THR A 49 9.41 22.92 9.10
CA THR A 49 10.85 22.64 9.18
C THR A 49 11.69 23.82 9.65
N GLY A 50 11.15 25.04 9.60
CA GLY A 50 11.89 26.28 9.87
C GLY A 50 12.89 26.66 8.78
N TYR A 51 12.91 25.95 7.65
CA TYR A 51 13.79 26.29 6.53
C TYR A 51 13.24 27.42 5.68
N SER A 52 14.14 28.21 5.08
CA SER A 52 13.76 29.27 4.14
C SER A 52 13.21 28.68 2.84
N SER A 53 12.37 29.46 2.14
CA SER A 53 11.74 29.05 0.88
C SER A 53 12.75 28.60 -0.19
N GLY A 54 13.93 29.24 -0.23
CA GLY A 54 15.01 28.84 -1.13
C GLY A 54 15.56 27.44 -0.83
N VAL A 55 15.79 27.13 0.44
CA VAL A 55 16.25 25.80 0.89
C VAL A 55 15.18 24.76 0.61
N VAL A 56 13.91 25.06 0.91
CA VAL A 56 12.80 24.14 0.65
C VAL A 56 12.66 23.86 -0.83
N SER A 57 12.68 24.88 -1.68
CA SER A 57 12.54 24.71 -3.14
C SER A 57 13.65 23.85 -3.75
N ILE A 58 14.91 24.08 -3.35
CA ILE A 58 16.05 23.29 -3.83
C ILE A 58 15.93 21.83 -3.38
N SER A 59 15.55 21.61 -2.12
CA SER A 59 15.36 20.26 -1.58
C SER A 59 14.21 19.52 -2.26
N LEU A 60 13.09 20.19 -2.52
CA LEU A 60 11.97 19.60 -3.26
C LEU A 60 12.36 19.19 -4.69
N LYS A 61 13.20 19.99 -5.37
CA LYS A 61 13.76 19.60 -6.68
C LYS A 61 14.61 18.33 -6.56
N LYS A 62 15.51 18.26 -5.58
CA LYS A 62 16.34 17.07 -5.33
C LYS A 62 15.51 15.84 -5.02
N LEU A 63 14.50 15.95 -4.16
CA LEU A 63 13.59 14.85 -3.82
C LEU A 63 12.77 14.38 -5.02
N LYS A 64 12.34 15.30 -5.89
CA LYS A 64 11.67 14.95 -7.16
C LYS A 64 12.63 14.20 -8.10
N MET A 65 13.86 14.68 -8.25
CA MET A 65 14.89 14.00 -9.06
C MET A 65 15.21 12.61 -8.53
N ALA A 66 15.19 12.43 -7.20
CA ALA A 66 15.36 11.15 -6.53
C ALA A 66 14.08 10.27 -6.53
N ASN A 67 12.99 10.72 -7.17
CA ASN A 67 11.68 10.06 -7.18
C ASN A 67 11.12 9.72 -5.77
N MET A 68 11.55 10.48 -4.76
CA MET A 68 11.16 10.27 -3.35
C MET A 68 9.86 11.01 -2.99
N ILE A 69 9.45 11.96 -3.83
CA ILE A 69 8.18 12.70 -3.70
C ILE A 69 7.54 12.88 -5.07
N LYS A 70 6.21 13.03 -5.08
CA LYS A 70 5.43 13.47 -6.25
C LYS A 70 4.77 14.82 -5.98
N GLY A 71 4.51 15.58 -7.05
CA GLY A 71 3.81 16.86 -6.98
C GLY A 71 2.50 16.81 -7.76
N ILE A 72 1.44 17.36 -7.18
CA ILE A 72 0.12 17.50 -7.81
C ILE A 72 -0.35 18.95 -7.73
N ILE A 73 -1.19 19.37 -8.67
CA ILE A 73 -1.80 20.70 -8.64
C ILE A 73 -3.13 20.60 -7.91
N MET A 74 -3.30 21.38 -6.84
CA MET A 74 -4.53 21.47 -6.07
C MET A 74 -4.83 22.94 -5.75
N GLY A 75 -5.98 23.44 -6.23
CA GLY A 75 -6.40 24.82 -5.95
C GLY A 75 -5.48 25.89 -6.52
N GLY A 76 -4.74 25.60 -7.60
CA GLY A 76 -3.76 26.52 -8.20
C GLY A 76 -2.34 26.39 -7.65
N ASP A 77 -2.15 25.66 -6.53
CA ASP A 77 -0.86 25.46 -5.89
C ASP A 77 -0.32 24.05 -6.10
N THR A 78 1.01 23.92 -6.19
CA THR A 78 1.67 22.61 -6.20
C THR A 78 1.76 22.06 -4.78
N ARG A 79 1.25 20.86 -4.57
CA ARG A 79 1.32 20.11 -3.32
C ARG A 79 2.10 18.81 -3.48
N TYR A 80 2.79 18.41 -2.42
CA TYR A 80 3.77 17.33 -2.43
C TYR A 80 3.36 16.21 -1.49
N PHE A 81 3.61 14.97 -1.89
CA PHE A 81 3.46 13.77 -1.06
C PHE A 81 4.62 12.81 -1.30
N VAL A 82 4.93 11.98 -0.30
CA VAL A 82 6.04 11.03 -0.38
C VAL A 82 5.66 9.83 -1.24
N ASN A 83 6.62 9.36 -2.04
CA ASN A 83 6.55 8.05 -2.66
C ASN A 83 6.95 7.00 -1.59
N THR A 84 6.01 6.16 -1.17
CA THR A 84 6.15 5.29 0.02
C THR A 84 7.07 4.08 -0.21
N SER A 85 7.36 3.74 -1.46
CA SER A 85 8.28 2.66 -1.82
C SER A 85 9.72 3.19 -1.95
N LEU A 86 10.53 2.99 -0.90
CA LEU A 86 11.95 3.34 -0.89
C LEU A 86 12.76 2.52 -1.91
N THR A 87 12.36 1.27 -2.17
CA THR A 87 12.98 0.41 -3.18
C THR A 87 12.72 0.92 -4.59
N ASP A 88 11.50 1.36 -4.90
CA ASP A 88 11.17 1.98 -6.19
C ASP A 88 11.81 3.34 -6.37
N ALA A 89 11.84 4.15 -5.32
CA ALA A 89 12.52 5.45 -5.34
C ALA A 89 14.02 5.27 -5.64
N PHE A 90 14.69 4.34 -4.94
CA PHE A 90 16.11 4.05 -5.17
C PHE A 90 16.38 3.42 -6.54
N GLY A 91 15.54 2.48 -6.99
CA GLY A 91 15.67 1.86 -8.31
C GLY A 91 15.49 2.88 -9.43
N THR A 92 14.47 3.73 -9.33
CA THR A 92 14.20 4.81 -10.30
C THR A 92 15.32 5.85 -10.30
N PHE A 93 15.76 6.29 -9.11
CA PHE A 93 16.88 7.22 -8.98
C PHE A 93 18.16 6.65 -9.60
N SER A 94 18.53 5.41 -9.26
CA SER A 94 19.74 4.77 -9.78
C SER A 94 19.72 4.65 -11.30
N LYS A 95 18.55 4.31 -11.87
CA LYS A 95 18.34 4.26 -13.31
C LYS A 95 18.48 5.64 -13.95
N LEU A 96 17.71 6.63 -13.51
CA LEU A 96 17.75 8.00 -14.05
C LEU A 96 19.13 8.64 -13.89
N PHE A 97 19.79 8.44 -12.75
CA PHE A 97 21.15 8.94 -12.54
C PHE A 97 22.12 8.39 -13.59
N PHE A 98 22.06 7.09 -13.85
CA PHE A 98 22.91 6.46 -14.85
C PHE A 98 22.56 6.90 -16.27
N GLU A 99 21.28 6.94 -16.63
CA GLU A 99 20.82 7.28 -17.98
C GLU A 99 20.99 8.76 -18.34
N ASP A 100 20.69 9.66 -17.40
CA ASP A 100 20.61 11.09 -17.68
C ASP A 100 21.91 11.84 -17.31
N ASN A 101 22.76 11.26 -16.44
CA ASN A 101 23.99 11.92 -16.01
C ASN A 101 25.25 11.16 -16.44
N ILE A 102 25.32 9.84 -16.25
CA ILE A 102 26.53 9.07 -16.56
C ILE A 102 26.66 8.75 -18.06
N LYS A 103 25.60 8.26 -18.72
CA LYS A 103 25.65 7.95 -20.16
C LYS A 103 26.05 9.15 -21.03
N PRO A 104 25.53 10.38 -20.82
CA PRO A 104 25.93 11.54 -21.64
C PRO A 104 27.41 11.90 -21.47
N VAL A 105 27.95 11.77 -20.25
CA VAL A 105 29.38 12.00 -19.98
C VAL A 105 30.23 10.94 -20.70
N ILE A 106 29.84 9.67 -20.67
CA ILE A 106 30.53 8.60 -21.43
C ILE A 106 30.55 8.92 -22.92
N ALA A 107 29.42 9.35 -23.49
CA ALA A 107 29.31 9.70 -24.90
C ALA A 107 30.24 10.85 -25.27
N LEU A 108 30.20 11.94 -24.50
CA LEU A 108 31.04 13.12 -24.71
C LEU A 108 32.53 12.80 -24.58
N LEU A 109 32.93 11.99 -23.60
CA LEU A 109 34.32 11.56 -23.44
C LEU A 109 34.76 10.65 -24.61
N SER A 110 33.87 9.78 -25.09
CA SER A 110 34.16 8.88 -26.22
C SER A 110 34.33 9.63 -27.54
N GLU A 111 33.48 10.63 -27.82
CA GLU A 111 33.55 11.47 -29.03
C GLU A 111 34.81 12.34 -29.11
N ASN A 112 35.40 12.66 -27.96
CA ASN A 112 36.59 13.50 -27.87
C ASN A 112 37.89 12.70 -27.66
N LEU A 113 37.81 11.38 -27.52
CA LEU A 113 38.96 10.52 -27.22
C LEU A 113 40.04 10.59 -28.32
N ASP A 114 39.63 10.72 -29.58
CA ASP A 114 40.55 10.79 -30.72
C ASP A 114 41.17 12.18 -30.95
N LYS A 115 40.65 13.19 -30.24
CA LYS A 115 41.17 14.56 -30.28
C LYS A 115 42.27 14.79 -29.24
N ILE A 116 42.56 13.81 -28.38
CA ILE A 116 43.59 13.89 -27.35
C ILE A 116 44.92 13.38 -27.92
N GLU A 117 45.91 14.27 -27.99
CA GLU A 117 47.25 13.96 -28.50
C GLU A 117 48.15 13.29 -27.43
N ASP A 118 47.97 13.65 -26.15
CA ASP A 118 48.76 13.07 -25.05
C ASP A 118 48.36 11.61 -24.80
N ALA A 119 49.30 10.69 -25.05
CA ALA A 119 49.09 9.26 -24.93
C ALA A 119 48.76 8.79 -23.50
N LYS A 120 49.29 9.47 -22.47
CA LYS A 120 49.05 9.14 -21.07
C LYS A 120 47.63 9.57 -20.66
N VAL A 121 47.22 10.77 -21.08
CA VAL A 121 45.87 11.29 -20.85
C VAL A 121 44.84 10.46 -21.62
N LYS A 122 45.12 10.12 -22.89
CA LYS A 122 44.26 9.27 -23.72
C LYS A 122 44.05 7.90 -23.08
N LYS A 123 45.11 7.29 -22.54
CA LYS A 123 45.02 6.01 -21.80
C LYS A 123 44.15 6.13 -20.54
N ALA A 124 44.37 7.16 -19.72
CA ALA A 124 43.59 7.38 -18.50
C ALA A 124 42.09 7.62 -18.79
N LEU A 125 41.78 8.38 -19.85
CA LEU A 125 40.41 8.62 -20.28
C LEU A 125 39.73 7.32 -20.75
N CYS A 126 40.47 6.48 -21.47
CA CYS A 126 40.00 5.20 -21.95
C CYS A 126 39.71 4.22 -20.80
N GLU A 127 40.57 4.21 -19.77
CA GLU A 127 40.35 3.45 -18.53
C GLU A 127 39.10 3.95 -17.79
N LEU A 128 38.93 5.26 -17.65
CA LEU A 128 37.75 5.86 -17.01
C LEU A 128 36.45 5.53 -17.77
N ILE A 129 36.44 5.65 -19.10
CA ILE A 129 35.29 5.27 -19.93
C ILE A 129 34.93 3.79 -19.72
N ASN A 130 35.93 2.91 -19.67
CA ASN A 130 35.71 1.48 -19.44
C ASN A 130 35.14 1.21 -18.05
N GLU A 131 35.62 1.87 -17.00
CA GLU A 131 35.05 1.77 -15.66
C GLU A 131 33.59 2.27 -15.62
N CYS A 132 33.29 3.41 -16.24
CA CYS A 132 31.92 3.91 -16.31
C CYS A 132 30.99 2.98 -17.10
N LYS A 133 31.49 2.29 -18.14
CA LYS A 133 30.71 1.27 -18.89
C LYS A 133 30.39 0.03 -18.04
N LYS A 134 31.26 -0.35 -17.08
CA LYS A 134 30.99 -1.47 -16.16
C LYS A 134 29.83 -1.19 -15.21
N LEU A 135 29.46 0.07 -14.99
CA LEU A 135 28.30 0.43 -14.18
C LEU A 135 26.96 0.08 -14.87
N ASN A 136 26.91 0.03 -16.21
CA ASN A 136 25.68 -0.28 -16.93
C ASN A 136 25.07 -1.66 -16.57
N PRO A 137 25.82 -2.79 -16.63
CA PRO A 137 25.28 -4.08 -16.20
C PRO A 137 24.94 -4.12 -14.71
N VAL A 138 25.65 -3.36 -13.85
CA VAL A 138 25.36 -3.25 -12.41
C VAL A 138 24.01 -2.57 -12.18
N VAL A 139 23.74 -1.46 -12.87
CA VAL A 139 22.45 -0.75 -12.79
C VAL A 139 21.30 -1.61 -13.32
N LEU A 140 21.51 -2.35 -14.42
CA LEU A 140 20.52 -3.29 -14.94
C LEU A 140 20.25 -4.46 -13.99
N ALA A 141 21.30 -5.03 -13.40
CA ALA A 141 21.17 -6.11 -12.41
C ALA A 141 20.46 -5.61 -11.15
N LEU A 142 20.82 -4.43 -10.62
CA LEU A 142 20.12 -3.79 -9.50
C LEU A 142 18.66 -3.52 -9.84
N SER A 143 18.36 -2.99 -11.03
CA SER A 143 16.99 -2.72 -11.46
C SER A 143 16.16 -4.00 -11.50
N LYS A 144 16.73 -5.08 -12.05
CA LYS A 144 16.09 -6.39 -12.09
C LYS A 144 15.94 -7.01 -10.72
N ILE A 145 16.93 -6.88 -9.84
CA ILE A 145 16.85 -7.33 -8.44
C ILE A 145 15.77 -6.54 -7.70
N ILE A 146 15.65 -5.23 -7.94
CA ILE A 146 14.61 -4.40 -7.33
C ILE A 146 13.23 -4.79 -7.87
N GLU A 147 13.10 -4.99 -9.18
CA GLU A 147 11.87 -5.48 -9.82
C GLU A 147 11.50 -6.88 -9.29
N ASP A 148 12.48 -7.78 -9.19
CA ASP A 148 12.31 -9.11 -8.62
C ASP A 148 11.95 -9.02 -7.13
N ILE A 149 12.59 -8.17 -6.32
CA ILE A 149 12.23 -7.94 -4.90
C ILE A 149 10.80 -7.42 -4.80
N ASN A 150 10.41 -6.47 -5.65
CA ASN A 150 9.04 -5.97 -5.71
C ASN A 150 8.05 -7.05 -6.18
N THR A 151 8.50 -8.04 -6.95
CA THR A 151 7.67 -9.14 -7.48
C THR A 151 7.71 -10.40 -6.59
N SER A 152 8.75 -10.56 -5.76
CA SER A 152 9.05 -11.78 -4.98
C SER A 152 8.93 -11.58 -3.47
N ALA A 153 8.78 -10.34 -2.97
CA ALA A 153 8.49 -10.07 -1.57
C ALA A 153 6.99 -10.18 -1.29
N ILE A 154 6.45 -11.41 -1.38
CA ILE A 154 5.13 -11.76 -0.84
C ILE A 154 5.36 -12.72 0.33
N THR A 155 5.79 -12.17 1.46
CA THR A 155 5.49 -12.71 2.80
C THR A 155 5.41 -11.52 3.76
N GLY A 156 4.23 -10.89 3.80
CA GLY A 156 3.93 -9.73 4.63
C GLY A 156 2.96 -8.80 3.88
N GLU A 157 1.67 -9.02 4.11
CA GLU A 157 0.49 -8.21 3.70
C GLU A 157 0.73 -7.16 2.60
N GLU A 158 0.35 -7.50 1.36
CA GLU A 158 0.32 -6.56 0.23
C GLU A 158 -0.72 -5.46 0.45
N MET A 159 -0.28 -4.23 0.67
CA MET A 159 -1.13 -3.05 0.47
C MET A 159 -1.15 -2.73 -1.04
N ARG A 160 -2.14 -3.28 -1.76
CA ARG A 160 -2.40 -2.91 -3.16
C ARG A 160 -3.36 -1.72 -3.18
N GLU A 161 -2.87 -0.55 -3.59
CA GLU A 161 -3.72 0.63 -3.77
C GLU A 161 -4.58 0.49 -5.04
N GLY A 162 -5.89 0.58 -4.87
CA GLY A 162 -6.88 0.54 -5.94
C GLY A 162 -7.99 1.56 -5.68
N ASN A 163 -8.63 2.05 -6.74
CA ASN A 163 -9.62 3.11 -6.68
C ASN A 163 -11.02 2.63 -7.08
N GLY A 164 -12.00 2.93 -6.22
CA GLY A 164 -13.42 2.72 -6.51
C GLY A 164 -13.89 1.27 -6.41
N ILE A 165 -15.11 1.04 -6.88
CA ILE A 165 -15.86 -0.20 -6.64
C ILE A 165 -15.25 -1.42 -7.37
N VAL A 166 -14.66 -1.20 -8.55
CA VAL A 166 -14.07 -2.25 -9.37
C VAL A 166 -12.84 -2.82 -8.67
N ASP A 167 -11.98 -1.95 -8.13
CA ASP A 167 -10.79 -2.40 -7.42
C ASP A 167 -11.13 -3.00 -6.05
N PHE A 168 -12.12 -2.46 -5.34
CA PHE A 168 -12.63 -3.05 -4.10
C PHE A 168 -13.10 -4.50 -4.30
N THR A 169 -14.00 -4.71 -5.27
CA THR A 169 -14.53 -6.04 -5.59
C THR A 169 -13.45 -6.95 -6.19
N GLY A 170 -12.58 -6.43 -7.05
CA GLY A 170 -11.44 -7.16 -7.59
C GLY A 170 -10.47 -7.65 -6.50
N THR A 171 -10.20 -6.79 -5.52
CA THR A 171 -9.32 -7.12 -4.37
C THR A 171 -9.93 -8.22 -3.53
N PHE A 172 -11.23 -8.14 -3.20
CA PHE A 172 -11.92 -9.22 -2.50
C PHE A 172 -11.91 -10.53 -3.28
N ARG A 173 -12.15 -10.48 -4.60
CA ARG A 173 -12.13 -11.67 -5.45
C ARG A 173 -10.75 -12.35 -5.42
N ASN A 174 -9.69 -11.55 -5.43
CA ASN A 174 -8.31 -12.05 -5.36
C ASN A 174 -7.99 -12.63 -3.97
N SER A 175 -8.45 -11.99 -2.89
CA SER A 175 -8.19 -12.48 -1.52
C SER A 175 -8.81 -13.85 -1.23
N ILE A 176 -9.79 -14.27 -2.02
CA ILE A 176 -10.49 -15.55 -1.87
C ILE A 176 -10.24 -16.52 -3.05
N ALA A 177 -9.29 -16.20 -3.93
CA ALA A 177 -9.04 -16.96 -5.15
C ALA A 177 -8.44 -18.37 -4.90
N ASP A 178 -7.77 -18.56 -3.78
CA ASP A 178 -7.21 -19.83 -3.30
C ASP A 178 -8.27 -20.77 -2.67
N ILE A 179 -9.46 -20.27 -2.38
CA ILE A 179 -10.57 -21.08 -1.86
C ILE A 179 -11.19 -21.90 -3.00
N LYS A 180 -11.34 -23.20 -2.75
CA LYS A 180 -11.79 -24.21 -3.71
C LYS A 180 -13.23 -23.94 -4.18
N TYR A 181 -13.50 -24.17 -5.47
CA TYR A 181 -14.86 -24.12 -6.01
C TYR A 181 -15.85 -24.96 -5.17
N GLY A 182 -17.05 -24.43 -4.91
CA GLY A 182 -18.08 -25.12 -4.12
C GLY A 182 -17.88 -25.07 -2.60
N SER A 183 -16.82 -24.43 -2.11
CA SER A 183 -16.54 -24.26 -0.69
C SER A 183 -17.58 -23.41 0.05
N LYS A 184 -17.58 -23.52 1.39
CA LYS A 184 -18.44 -22.71 2.27
C LYS A 184 -17.74 -21.43 2.70
N VAL A 185 -18.41 -20.29 2.54
CA VAL A 185 -17.93 -18.97 2.95
C VAL A 185 -18.94 -18.34 3.90
N VAL A 186 -18.47 -17.95 5.09
CA VAL A 186 -19.30 -17.31 6.11
C VAL A 186 -18.93 -15.84 6.21
N PHE A 187 -19.89 -14.95 6.00
CA PHE A 187 -19.75 -13.52 6.24
C PHE A 187 -20.29 -13.20 7.63
N THR A 188 -19.60 -12.35 8.39
CA THR A 188 -20.09 -11.81 9.67
C THR A 188 -19.95 -10.29 9.70
N GLY A 189 -21.00 -9.62 10.17
CA GLY A 189 -21.14 -8.18 10.00
C GLY A 189 -22.29 -7.60 10.83
N SER A 190 -22.26 -6.28 11.02
CA SER A 190 -23.34 -5.57 11.70
C SER A 190 -24.59 -5.51 10.82
N VAL A 191 -25.75 -5.80 11.41
CA VAL A 191 -27.06 -5.75 10.72
C VAL A 191 -27.44 -4.35 10.23
N ALA A 192 -26.83 -3.30 10.78
CA ALA A 192 -27.20 -1.92 10.46
C ALA A 192 -26.64 -1.45 9.12
N VAL A 193 -25.44 -1.91 8.75
CA VAL A 193 -24.66 -1.33 7.63
C VAL A 193 -23.97 -2.36 6.75
N CYS A 194 -23.71 -3.58 7.26
CA CYS A 194 -22.86 -4.53 6.55
C CYS A 194 -23.61 -5.35 5.48
N THR A 195 -24.91 -5.56 5.63
CA THR A 195 -25.68 -6.45 4.73
C THR A 195 -25.54 -6.11 3.25
N PRO A 196 -25.66 -4.83 2.81
CA PRO A 196 -25.48 -4.50 1.39
C PRO A 196 -24.07 -4.80 0.86
N PHE A 197 -23.04 -4.63 1.69
CA PHE A 197 -21.66 -4.97 1.31
C PHE A 197 -21.47 -6.49 1.22
N ILE A 198 -22.08 -7.26 2.12
CA ILE A 198 -22.05 -8.73 2.04
C ILE A 198 -22.66 -9.22 0.74
N GLU A 199 -23.80 -8.65 0.35
CA GLU A 199 -24.50 -9.00 -0.90
C GLU A 199 -23.66 -8.63 -2.14
N LEU A 200 -23.02 -7.46 -2.13
CA LEU A 200 -22.08 -7.05 -3.16
C LEU A 200 -20.86 -7.99 -3.27
N LEU A 201 -20.26 -8.36 -2.15
CA LEU A 201 -19.12 -9.27 -2.10
C LEU A 201 -19.51 -10.69 -2.52
N ALA A 202 -20.72 -11.15 -2.17
CA ALA A 202 -21.26 -12.42 -2.63
C ALA A 202 -21.45 -12.43 -4.15
N TYR A 203 -21.99 -11.36 -4.74
CA TYR A 203 -22.12 -11.22 -6.19
C TYR A 203 -20.77 -11.23 -6.91
N THR A 204 -19.73 -10.70 -6.26
CA THR A 204 -18.36 -10.64 -6.81
C THR A 204 -17.76 -12.02 -7.07
N VAL A 205 -18.18 -13.03 -6.31
CA VAL A 205 -17.71 -14.42 -6.41
C VAL A 205 -18.78 -15.39 -6.91
N ARG A 206 -19.83 -14.89 -7.56
CA ARG A 206 -20.97 -15.67 -8.08
C ARG A 206 -20.56 -16.87 -8.95
N ASP A 207 -19.45 -16.76 -9.67
CA ASP A 207 -18.94 -17.81 -10.56
C ASP A 207 -18.21 -18.94 -9.82
N ARG A 208 -18.06 -18.87 -8.50
CA ARG A 208 -17.28 -19.83 -7.69
C ARG A 208 -18.11 -20.97 -7.09
N GLY A 209 -19.43 -20.92 -7.24
CA GLY A 209 -20.36 -21.94 -6.73
C GLY A 209 -20.36 -22.09 -5.20
N PHE A 210 -19.89 -21.08 -4.46
CA PHE A 210 -19.75 -21.15 -3.01
C PHE A 210 -21.11 -21.29 -2.30
N GLU A 211 -21.14 -22.07 -1.21
CA GLU A 211 -22.21 -21.97 -0.21
C GLU A 211 -21.93 -20.75 0.67
N MET A 212 -22.70 -19.68 0.49
CA MET A 212 -22.47 -18.41 1.18
C MET A 212 -23.52 -18.17 2.26
N LEU A 213 -23.05 -17.85 3.47
CA LEU A 213 -23.89 -17.63 4.64
C LEU A 213 -23.58 -16.28 5.29
N TYR A 214 -24.59 -15.63 5.86
CA TYR A 214 -24.43 -14.46 6.72
C TYR A 214 -24.72 -14.83 8.17
N VAL A 215 -23.77 -14.55 9.06
CA VAL A 215 -23.87 -14.68 10.51
C VAL A 215 -23.92 -13.26 11.11
N PRO A 216 -25.11 -12.74 11.46
CA PRO A 216 -25.23 -11.38 11.99
C PRO A 216 -24.62 -11.27 13.40
N ARG A 217 -23.91 -10.17 13.66
CA ARG A 217 -23.39 -9.81 15.01
C ARG A 217 -22.50 -10.87 15.66
N ALA A 218 -21.85 -11.70 14.84
CA ALA A 218 -21.10 -12.85 15.31
C ALA A 218 -21.91 -13.92 16.10
N ASP A 219 -23.22 -14.01 15.90
CA ASP A 219 -24.06 -15.05 16.53
C ASP A 219 -24.38 -16.19 15.54
N ALA A 220 -23.69 -17.32 15.71
CA ALA A 220 -23.83 -18.50 14.85
C ALA A 220 -25.27 -19.06 14.77
N ASN A 221 -26.11 -18.82 15.79
CA ASN A 221 -27.49 -19.32 15.81
C ASN A 221 -28.41 -18.55 14.84
N GLU A 222 -27.96 -17.38 14.41
CA GLU A 222 -28.67 -16.51 13.48
C GLU A 222 -28.16 -16.61 12.04
N ALA A 223 -27.36 -17.64 11.72
CA ALA A 223 -26.88 -17.88 10.37
C ALA A 223 -28.02 -17.98 9.34
N ARG A 224 -27.92 -17.18 8.27
CA ARG A 224 -28.84 -17.12 7.13
C ARG A 224 -28.14 -17.41 5.82
N ARG A 225 -28.85 -18.00 4.85
CA ARG A 225 -28.31 -18.22 3.49
C ARG A 225 -28.20 -16.90 2.72
N ILE A 226 -27.19 -16.82 1.87
CA ILE A 226 -27.07 -15.81 0.82
C ILE A 226 -27.28 -16.55 -0.50
N LYS A 227 -28.24 -16.09 -1.32
CA LYS A 227 -28.60 -16.73 -2.59
C LYS A 227 -28.67 -15.72 -3.72
N GLU A 228 -28.42 -16.20 -4.92
CA GLU A 228 -28.80 -15.48 -6.13
C GLU A 228 -30.34 -15.49 -6.24
N ILE A 229 -30.89 -14.30 -6.44
CA ILE A 229 -32.31 -14.05 -6.71
C ILE A 229 -32.39 -13.51 -8.14
N GLU A 230 -33.17 -14.21 -8.96
CA GLU A 230 -33.33 -13.89 -10.38
C GLU A 230 -33.73 -12.42 -10.58
N ASN A 231 -33.03 -11.73 -11.49
CA ASN A 231 -33.23 -10.31 -11.81
C ASN A 231 -32.98 -9.32 -10.65
N ILE A 232 -32.46 -9.75 -9.50
CA ILE A 232 -32.11 -8.87 -8.37
C ILE A 232 -30.61 -8.90 -8.09
N GLY A 233 -30.00 -10.08 -8.05
CA GLY A 233 -28.61 -10.26 -7.63
C GLY A 233 -28.51 -11.19 -6.41
N TYR A 234 -27.48 -11.04 -5.58
CA TYR A 234 -27.38 -11.84 -4.35
C TYR A 234 -28.08 -11.13 -3.20
N SER A 235 -28.82 -11.89 -2.40
CA SER A 235 -29.50 -11.38 -1.21
C SER A 235 -29.35 -12.32 -0.03
N VAL A 236 -29.27 -11.76 1.17
CA VAL A 236 -29.51 -12.52 2.40
C VAL A 236 -30.99 -12.87 2.45
N VAL A 237 -31.30 -14.16 2.54
CA VAL A 237 -32.69 -14.64 2.66
C VAL A 237 -32.96 -15.15 4.06
N ASP A 238 -34.22 -15.08 4.51
CA ASP A 238 -34.63 -15.62 5.81
C ASP A 238 -34.76 -17.15 5.78
N GLU A 239 -33.65 -17.82 5.47
CA GLU A 239 -33.50 -19.26 5.53
C GLU A 239 -32.31 -19.60 6.42
N LYS A 240 -32.56 -20.35 7.51
CA LYS A 240 -31.50 -20.79 8.41
C LYS A 240 -30.54 -21.77 7.73
N ALA A 241 -29.28 -21.73 8.13
CA ALA A 241 -28.25 -22.65 7.66
C ALA A 241 -27.22 -22.95 8.75
N ASP A 242 -26.47 -24.04 8.59
CA ASP A 242 -25.39 -24.42 9.51
C ASP A 242 -24.06 -23.74 9.09
N PRO A 243 -23.52 -22.80 9.90
CA PRO A 243 -22.28 -22.10 9.59
C PRO A 243 -21.03 -22.95 9.81
N LYS A 244 -21.14 -24.17 10.35
CA LYS A 244 -19.98 -25.00 10.71
C LYS A 244 -19.14 -25.41 9.51
N LYS A 245 -17.84 -25.57 9.78
CA LYS A 245 -16.77 -25.98 8.86
C LYS A 245 -16.67 -25.09 7.62
N PRO A 246 -16.58 -23.75 7.76
CA PRO A 246 -16.34 -22.89 6.62
C PRO A 246 -14.90 -23.06 6.12
N ASP A 247 -14.68 -22.81 4.83
CA ASP A 247 -13.35 -22.68 4.26
C ASP A 247 -12.80 -21.25 4.42
N ALA A 248 -13.70 -20.25 4.46
CA ALA A 248 -13.36 -18.86 4.71
C ALA A 248 -14.41 -18.16 5.59
N VAL A 249 -13.94 -17.24 6.44
CA VAL A 249 -14.75 -16.31 7.22
C VAL A 249 -14.40 -14.88 6.83
N VAL A 250 -15.39 -14.11 6.40
CA VAL A 250 -15.25 -12.70 6.02
C VAL A 250 -15.84 -11.84 7.13
N VAL A 251 -14.99 -11.08 7.83
CA VAL A 251 -15.37 -10.22 8.95
C VAL A 251 -15.47 -8.79 8.46
N LEU A 252 -16.63 -8.16 8.62
CA LEU A 252 -16.86 -6.78 8.16
C LEU A 252 -16.67 -5.76 9.28
N GLY A 253 -16.04 -4.63 8.95
CA GLY A 253 -15.61 -3.59 9.88
C GLY A 253 -16.73 -2.95 10.72
N GLY A 254 -17.99 -3.06 10.29
CA GLY A 254 -19.13 -2.61 11.09
C GLY A 254 -19.23 -3.29 12.46
N LEU A 255 -18.65 -4.48 12.63
CA LEU A 255 -18.56 -5.16 13.94
C LEU A 255 -17.58 -4.49 14.91
N ALA A 256 -16.61 -3.72 14.42
CA ALA A 256 -15.66 -2.99 15.24
C ALA A 256 -16.11 -1.55 15.57
N MET A 257 -17.31 -1.14 15.10
CA MET A 257 -17.83 0.20 15.34
C MET A 257 -18.50 0.31 16.72
N PRO A 258 -18.26 1.38 17.51
CA PRO A 258 -18.78 1.50 18.89
C PRO A 258 -20.31 1.40 19.06
N LYS A 259 -21.10 1.79 18.06
CA LYS A 259 -22.58 1.83 18.17
C LYS A 259 -23.29 0.56 17.73
N PHE A 260 -22.68 -0.21 16.84
CA PHE A 260 -23.35 -1.29 16.11
C PHE A 260 -22.57 -2.61 16.12
N GLY A 261 -21.42 -2.59 16.78
CA GLY A 261 -20.45 -3.67 16.83
C GLY A 261 -20.63 -4.61 18.00
N CYS A 262 -19.64 -5.46 18.16
CA CYS A 262 -19.47 -6.38 19.28
C CYS A 262 -18.03 -6.28 19.80
N GLU A 263 -17.64 -7.11 20.76
CA GLU A 263 -16.23 -7.20 21.14
C GLU A 263 -15.48 -8.13 20.17
N PRO A 264 -14.17 -7.92 19.93
CA PRO A 264 -13.39 -8.79 19.04
C PRO A 264 -13.36 -10.25 19.54
N GLU A 265 -13.47 -10.46 20.84
CA GLU A 265 -13.56 -11.79 21.45
C GLU A 265 -14.84 -12.54 21.03
N ASP A 266 -15.94 -11.84 20.71
CA ASP A 266 -17.15 -12.46 20.14
C ASP A 266 -16.88 -13.05 18.76
N VAL A 267 -16.09 -12.35 17.94
CA VAL A 267 -15.69 -12.82 16.60
C VAL A 267 -14.70 -13.97 16.70
N THR A 268 -13.74 -13.91 17.62
CA THR A 268 -12.83 -15.04 17.89
C THR A 268 -13.61 -16.29 18.29
N ARG A 269 -14.55 -16.15 19.24
CA ARG A 269 -15.43 -17.25 19.66
C ARG A 269 -16.25 -17.80 18.50
N LEU A 270 -16.88 -16.94 17.69
CA LEU A 270 -17.61 -17.38 16.51
C LEU A 270 -16.71 -18.23 15.60
N ILE A 271 -15.51 -17.73 15.25
CA ILE A 271 -14.59 -18.42 14.35
C ILE A 271 -14.21 -19.78 14.94
N GLU A 272 -13.90 -19.84 16.24
CA GLU A 272 -13.57 -21.09 16.94
C GLU A 272 -14.75 -22.08 16.95
N ASP A 273 -15.96 -21.63 17.28
CA ASP A 273 -17.16 -22.45 17.40
C ASP A 273 -17.62 -23.06 16.07
N ILE A 274 -17.45 -22.31 14.98
CA ILE A 274 -17.81 -22.79 13.64
C ILE A 274 -16.65 -23.51 12.94
N SER A 275 -15.42 -23.39 13.43
CA SER A 275 -14.27 -24.08 12.86
C SER A 275 -14.41 -25.59 13.00
N GLY A 276 -13.97 -26.31 11.97
CA GLY A 276 -13.80 -27.76 12.04
C GLY A 276 -12.37 -28.13 12.48
N GLU A 277 -11.90 -29.27 11.99
CA GLU A 277 -10.49 -29.68 12.14
C GLU A 277 -9.52 -28.75 11.42
N LYS A 278 -9.99 -28.08 10.36
CA LYS A 278 -9.23 -27.10 9.58
C LYS A 278 -9.70 -25.69 9.96
N LYS A 279 -8.74 -24.81 10.26
CA LYS A 279 -9.02 -23.39 10.45
C LYS A 279 -9.41 -22.74 9.12
N PRO A 280 -10.49 -21.94 9.08
CA PRO A 280 -10.85 -21.18 7.88
C PRO A 280 -9.83 -20.07 7.63
N LYS A 281 -9.76 -19.62 6.39
CA LYS A 281 -9.11 -18.36 6.04
C LYS A 281 -9.94 -17.20 6.59
N VAL A 282 -9.34 -16.25 7.31
CA VAL A 282 -10.03 -15.10 7.90
C VAL A 282 -9.70 -13.84 7.11
N ILE A 283 -10.72 -13.24 6.49
CA ILE A 283 -10.59 -12.04 5.64
C ILE A 283 -11.29 -10.87 6.33
N GLY A 284 -10.56 -9.80 6.63
CA GLY A 284 -11.13 -8.55 7.15
C GLY A 284 -11.53 -7.62 6.00
N VAL A 285 -12.76 -7.11 6.00
CA VAL A 285 -13.20 -6.08 5.06
C VAL A 285 -13.68 -4.84 5.82
N GLY A 286 -12.85 -3.82 5.85
CA GLY A 286 -13.04 -2.57 6.57
C GLY A 286 -13.20 -1.36 5.65
N PHE A 287 -13.66 -0.27 6.25
CA PHE A 287 -13.64 1.05 5.63
C PHE A 287 -12.99 2.03 6.60
N MET A 288 -12.25 3.01 6.09
CA MET A 288 -11.67 4.10 6.88
C MET A 288 -10.78 3.62 8.04
N ASN A 289 -9.96 2.59 7.81
CA ASN A 289 -9.07 1.92 8.77
C ASN A 289 -9.79 1.50 10.06
N THR A 290 -11.02 0.99 9.94
CA THR A 290 -11.86 0.75 11.12
C THR A 290 -11.27 -0.33 12.05
N PHE A 291 -10.66 -1.38 11.51
CA PHE A 291 -10.08 -2.44 12.32
C PHE A 291 -8.86 -1.96 13.10
N GLU A 292 -7.95 -1.23 12.46
CA GLU A 292 -6.74 -0.67 13.05
C GLU A 292 -7.08 0.39 14.09
N ARG A 293 -8.03 1.28 13.78
CA ARG A 293 -8.50 2.31 14.72
C ARG A 293 -9.16 1.71 15.97
N ALA A 294 -9.82 0.56 15.82
CA ALA A 294 -10.40 -0.18 16.94
C ALA A 294 -9.39 -1.12 17.62
N GLY A 295 -8.17 -1.27 17.08
CA GLY A 295 -7.15 -2.19 17.57
C GLY A 295 -7.47 -3.67 17.35
N TRP A 296 -8.37 -3.98 16.42
CA TRP A 296 -8.79 -5.35 16.10
C TRP A 296 -7.72 -6.10 15.30
N ASP A 297 -6.93 -5.38 14.50
CA ASP A 297 -5.74 -5.89 13.79
C ASP A 297 -4.74 -6.60 14.73
N LYS A 298 -4.69 -6.18 16.00
CA LYS A 298 -3.80 -6.76 17.02
C LYS A 298 -4.43 -7.89 17.83
N LYS A 299 -5.77 -8.02 17.76
CA LYS A 299 -6.55 -8.97 18.56
C LYS A 299 -7.06 -10.15 17.74
N LEU A 300 -7.36 -9.92 16.47
CA LEU A 300 -7.81 -10.91 15.52
C LEU A 300 -6.69 -11.18 14.52
N LYS A 301 -6.46 -12.47 14.24
CA LYS A 301 -5.50 -12.88 13.22
C LYS A 301 -6.22 -12.94 11.86
N PHE A 302 -6.11 -11.86 11.09
CA PHE A 302 -6.54 -11.85 9.70
C PHE A 302 -5.46 -12.47 8.80
N ASP A 303 -5.86 -13.28 7.83
CA ASP A 303 -4.99 -13.76 6.76
C ASP A 303 -4.91 -12.74 5.62
N THR A 304 -5.92 -11.89 5.50
CA THR A 304 -5.96 -10.76 4.55
C THR A 304 -6.84 -9.66 5.12
N MET A 305 -6.43 -8.40 5.00
CA MET A 305 -7.22 -7.24 5.36
C MET A 305 -7.42 -6.35 4.13
N ILE A 306 -8.66 -5.95 3.88
CA ILE A 306 -9.05 -5.05 2.80
C ILE A 306 -9.65 -3.83 3.48
N ASP A 307 -8.98 -2.69 3.40
CA ASP A 307 -9.54 -1.40 3.83
C ASP A 307 -9.86 -0.53 2.62
N THR A 308 -10.97 0.20 2.70
CA THR A 308 -11.40 1.12 1.64
C THR A 308 -11.72 2.49 2.22
N THR A 309 -11.17 3.53 1.61
CA THR A 309 -11.52 4.92 1.93
C THR A 309 -12.70 5.38 1.06
N MET A 310 -13.65 6.06 1.65
CA MET A 310 -14.79 6.66 0.95
C MET A 310 -14.87 8.16 1.23
N GLU A 311 -15.00 8.96 0.17
CA GLU A 311 -15.20 10.40 0.25
C GLU A 311 -16.48 10.78 -0.51
N GLY A 312 -17.32 11.61 0.10
CA GLY A 312 -18.55 12.12 -0.50
C GLY A 312 -18.44 13.62 -0.79
N VAL A 313 -18.86 14.05 -1.98
CA VAL A 313 -18.98 15.47 -2.34
C VAL A 313 -20.46 15.76 -2.64
N ALA A 314 -21.10 16.58 -1.81
CA ALA A 314 -22.40 17.16 -2.12
C ALA A 314 -22.20 18.37 -3.03
N LYS A 315 -22.90 18.41 -4.17
CA LYS A 315 -22.92 19.55 -5.10
C LYS A 315 -24.27 20.23 -5.06
#